data_AF-A0A536WAA3-F1
#
_entry.id   AF-A0A536WAA3-F1
#
_cell.length_a   1.000
_cell.length_b   1.000
_cell.length_c   1.000
_cell.angle_alpha   90.00
_cell.angle_beta   90.00
_cell.angle_gamma   90.00
#
_symmetry.space_group_name_H-M   'P 1'
#
loop_
_entity.id
_entity.type
_entity.pdbx_description
1 polymer ?
#
loop_
_entity_poly.entity_id
_entity_poly.type
_entity_poly.pdbx_seq_one_letter_code
_entity_poly.pdbx_strand_id
1 'polypeptide(L)'
;MLRTLIREAAAEGSFDRGLAADTPAAVEFFARLKRALVSGYFVEEDPKTGRVESVAVPGYVFWPDDRNSSTPPVGFGLFRALEGGYELWLAGLEFGRRGGGYGRELLNALFATPPGKKTWVVRIPRGSRYGAMVQHLLKSYAFDHAGDTAHLRWFVRQSAPTSIAARVRSAVGLQAPLN
;
A
#
# COMPACT_ATOMS: atom_id res chain seq x y z
N MET A 1 12.31 -2.01 -12.49
CA MET A 1 11.61 -0.83 -11.93
C MET A 1 10.83 -1.17 -10.66
N LEU A 2 9.66 -1.83 -10.71
CA LEU A 2 8.83 -2.06 -9.51
C LEU A 2 9.57 -2.74 -8.34
N ARG A 3 10.30 -3.83 -8.60
CA ARG A 3 11.13 -4.51 -7.59
C ARG A 3 12.15 -3.55 -6.96
N THR A 4 12.81 -2.73 -7.77
CA THR A 4 13.79 -1.73 -7.31
C THR A 4 13.14 -0.71 -6.38
N LEU A 5 12.00 -0.13 -6.79
CA LEU A 5 11.28 0.85 -5.97
C LEU A 5 10.80 0.27 -4.63
N ILE A 6 10.34 -0.99 -4.62
CA ILE A 6 9.94 -1.68 -3.39
C ILE A 6 11.16 -1.92 -2.49
N ARG A 7 12.30 -2.36 -3.04
CA ARG A 7 13.55 -2.56 -2.27
C ARG A 7 14.04 -1.25 -1.64
N GLU A 8 14.06 -0.18 -2.40
CA GLU A 8 14.48 1.15 -1.92
C GLU A 8 13.54 1.65 -0.82
N ALA A 9 12.22 1.60 -1.06
CA ALA A 9 11.25 2.00 -0.05
C ALA A 9 11.32 1.13 1.23
N ALA A 10 11.62 -0.16 1.11
CA ALA A 10 11.87 -1.04 2.25
C ALA A 10 13.14 -0.66 3.03
N ALA A 11 14.24 -0.36 2.34
CA ALA A 11 15.49 0.09 2.97
C ALA A 11 15.30 1.38 3.79
N GLU A 12 14.35 2.22 3.37
CA GLU A 12 14.01 3.48 4.02
C GLU A 12 12.91 3.37 5.07
N GLY A 13 12.45 2.15 5.36
CA GLY A 13 11.42 1.87 6.34
C GLY A 13 10.00 2.26 5.90
N SER A 14 9.76 2.49 4.61
CA SER A 14 8.43 2.76 4.05
C SER A 14 7.67 1.49 3.68
N PHE A 15 8.35 0.35 3.60
CA PHE A 15 7.78 -1.00 3.54
C PHE A 15 8.46 -1.93 4.56
N ASP A 16 8.04 -3.20 4.58
CA ASP A 16 8.72 -4.25 5.35
C ASP A 16 10.22 -4.29 5.01
N ARG A 17 11.06 -4.11 6.04
CA ARG A 17 12.52 -4.04 5.90
C ARG A 17 13.12 -5.32 5.31
N GLY A 18 12.48 -6.48 5.54
CA GLY A 18 12.90 -7.75 4.98
C GLY A 18 12.93 -7.76 3.45
N LEU A 19 12.11 -6.91 2.80
CA LEU A 19 12.07 -6.75 1.35
C LEU A 19 13.30 -6.01 0.79
N ALA A 20 14.09 -5.32 1.62
CA ALA A 20 15.29 -4.62 1.17
C ALA A 20 16.41 -5.59 0.76
N ALA A 21 16.47 -6.78 1.37
CA ALA A 21 17.51 -7.79 1.13
C ALA A 21 17.02 -8.98 0.28
N ASP A 22 17.93 -9.85 -0.17
CA ASP A 22 17.61 -11.11 -0.87
C ASP A 22 17.37 -12.26 0.12
N THR A 23 16.49 -12.03 1.10
CA THR A 23 16.07 -13.10 2.02
C THR A 23 15.15 -14.10 1.29
N PRO A 24 15.06 -15.36 1.72
CA PRO A 24 14.13 -16.33 1.14
C PRO A 24 12.69 -15.81 1.07
N ALA A 25 12.22 -15.15 2.15
CA ALA A 25 10.90 -14.54 2.21
C ALA A 25 10.72 -13.40 1.19
N ALA A 26 11.73 -12.55 0.98
CA ALA A 26 11.67 -11.50 -0.03
C ALA A 26 11.67 -12.05 -1.46
N VAL A 27 12.46 -13.09 -1.74
CA VAL A 27 12.49 -13.77 -3.03
C VAL A 27 11.12 -14.36 -3.35
N GLU A 28 10.52 -15.04 -2.38
CA GLU A 28 9.18 -15.60 -2.52
C GLU A 28 8.12 -14.52 -2.72
N PHE A 29 8.17 -13.44 -1.92
CA PHE A 29 7.27 -12.30 -2.07
C PHE A 29 7.33 -11.72 -3.49
N PHE A 30 8.53 -11.45 -4.02
CA PHE A 30 8.68 -10.89 -5.36
C PHE A 30 8.25 -11.88 -6.45
N ALA A 31 8.44 -13.18 -6.25
CA ALA A 31 7.95 -14.21 -7.17
C ALA A 31 6.41 -14.25 -7.20
N ARG A 32 5.76 -14.22 -6.03
CA ARG A 32 4.29 -14.13 -5.91
C ARG A 32 3.76 -12.83 -6.51
N LEU A 33 4.42 -11.70 -6.24
CA LEU A 33 4.05 -10.40 -6.81
C LEU A 33 4.16 -10.40 -8.34
N LYS A 34 5.25 -10.94 -8.89
CA LYS A 34 5.41 -11.04 -10.35
C LYS A 34 4.27 -11.85 -10.98
N ARG A 35 3.85 -12.95 -10.35
CA ARG A 35 2.70 -13.74 -10.81
C ARG A 35 1.40 -12.93 -10.72
N ALA A 36 1.18 -12.23 -9.62
CA ALA A 36 0.00 -11.39 -9.41
C ALA A 36 -0.14 -10.25 -10.42
N LEU A 37 0.96 -9.67 -10.87
CA LEU A 37 0.93 -8.65 -11.92
C LEU A 37 0.52 -9.19 -13.29
N VAL A 38 0.69 -10.50 -13.53
CA VAL A 38 0.28 -11.18 -14.76
C VAL A 38 -1.15 -11.70 -14.64
N SER A 39 -1.49 -12.31 -13.50
CA SER A 39 -2.81 -12.93 -13.29
C SER A 39 -3.88 -11.98 -12.77
N GLY A 40 -3.49 -10.86 -12.17
CA GLY A 40 -4.35 -9.97 -11.38
C GLY A 40 -4.62 -10.47 -9.95
N TYR A 41 -4.06 -11.61 -9.53
CA TYR A 41 -4.33 -12.23 -8.23
C TYR A 41 -3.05 -12.60 -7.48
N PHE A 42 -2.97 -12.19 -6.22
CA PHE A 42 -1.93 -12.54 -5.28
C PHE A 42 -2.41 -13.67 -4.38
N VAL A 43 -1.63 -14.75 -4.30
CA VAL A 43 -1.97 -15.94 -3.52
C VAL A 43 -1.35 -15.84 -2.14
N GLU A 44 -2.20 -15.83 -1.12
CA GLU A 44 -1.81 -15.78 0.28
C GLU A 44 -2.29 -17.02 1.00
N GLU A 45 -1.52 -17.44 1.99
CA GLU A 45 -1.95 -18.47 2.92
C GLU A 45 -2.40 -17.76 4.19
N ASP A 46 -3.63 -18.00 4.63
CA ASP A 46 -4.14 -17.47 5.89
C ASP A 46 -3.34 -18.11 7.03
N PRO A 47 -2.55 -17.33 7.79
CA PRO A 47 -1.71 -17.87 8.85
C PRO A 47 -2.49 -18.47 10.02
N LYS A 48 -3.80 -18.19 10.15
CA LYS A 48 -4.65 -18.77 11.19
C LYS A 48 -5.29 -20.09 10.78
N THR A 49 -5.57 -20.27 9.49
CA THR A 49 -6.36 -21.41 9.00
C THR A 49 -5.61 -22.32 8.03
N GLY A 50 -4.42 -21.90 7.57
CA GLY A 50 -3.64 -22.59 6.53
C GLY A 50 -4.33 -22.59 5.15
N ARG A 51 -5.41 -21.83 4.98
CA ARG A 51 -6.15 -21.79 3.72
C ARG A 51 -5.47 -20.89 2.72
N VAL A 52 -5.29 -21.40 1.51
CA VAL A 52 -4.78 -20.64 0.38
C VAL A 52 -5.93 -19.82 -0.22
N GLU A 53 -5.82 -18.49 -0.15
CA GLU A 53 -6.77 -17.54 -0.70
C GLU A 53 -6.15 -16.76 -1.87
N SER A 54 -6.94 -16.59 -2.95
CA SER A 54 -6.57 -15.72 -4.06
C SER A 54 -7.16 -14.33 -3.83
N VAL A 55 -6.30 -13.33 -3.69
CA VAL A 55 -6.68 -11.94 -3.45
C VAL A 55 -6.43 -11.12 -4.71
N ALA A 56 -7.43 -10.42 -5.23
CA ALA A 56 -7.22 -9.55 -6.37
C ALA A 56 -6.26 -8.40 -6.01
N VAL A 57 -5.25 -8.19 -6.86
CA VAL A 57 -4.27 -7.11 -6.70
C VAL A 57 -4.21 -6.24 -7.96
N PRO A 58 -5.17 -5.32 -8.15
CA PRO A 58 -5.12 -4.35 -9.23
C PRO A 58 -3.90 -3.44 -9.10
N GLY A 59 -3.15 -3.29 -10.18
CA GLY A 59 -2.00 -2.40 -10.26
C GLY A 59 -2.29 -1.12 -11.06
N TYR A 60 -1.64 -0.04 -10.65
CA TYR A 60 -1.61 1.22 -11.38
C TYR A 60 -0.15 1.68 -11.51
N VAL A 61 0.20 2.16 -12.69
CA VAL A 61 1.51 2.74 -13.00
C VAL A 61 1.32 4.22 -13.26
N PHE A 62 2.18 5.05 -12.67
CA PHE A 62 2.05 6.51 -12.66
C PHE A 62 3.10 7.18 -13.55
N TRP A 63 2.61 8.10 -14.39
CA TRP A 63 3.40 9.02 -15.20
C TRP A 63 3.04 10.46 -14.80
N PRO A 64 4.03 11.35 -14.66
CA PRO A 64 3.78 12.74 -14.31
C PRO A 64 3.22 13.56 -15.49
N ASP A 65 3.65 13.27 -16.73
CA ASP A 65 3.35 14.08 -17.92
C ASP A 65 2.38 13.39 -18.90
N ASP A 66 1.32 12.78 -18.38
CA ASP A 66 0.37 11.94 -19.12
C ASP A 66 1.00 10.76 -19.90
N ARG A 67 0.19 9.74 -20.21
CA ARG A 67 0.65 8.45 -20.78
C ARG A 67 1.31 8.54 -22.17
N ASN A 68 1.31 9.71 -22.81
CA ASN A 68 1.82 9.92 -24.17
C ASN A 68 3.23 10.51 -24.24
N SER A 69 3.87 10.77 -23.10
CA SER A 69 5.29 11.15 -23.07
C SER A 69 6.17 9.91 -23.26
N SER A 70 7.30 10.05 -23.97
CA SER A 70 8.37 9.04 -24.05
C SER A 70 9.09 8.82 -22.72
N THR A 71 8.58 9.40 -21.64
CA THR A 71 9.15 9.41 -20.30
C THR A 71 8.77 8.12 -19.57
N PRO A 72 9.73 7.44 -18.92
CA PRO A 72 9.44 6.24 -18.17
C PRO A 72 8.49 6.54 -16.99
N PRO A 73 7.66 5.56 -16.58
CA PRO A 73 6.86 5.72 -15.39
C PRO A 73 7.72 5.93 -14.15
N VAL A 74 7.27 6.81 -13.25
CA VAL A 74 8.04 7.24 -12.08
C VAL A 74 7.44 6.75 -10.77
N GLY A 75 6.29 6.07 -10.82
CA GLY A 75 5.62 5.57 -9.63
C GLY A 75 4.63 4.45 -9.92
N PHE A 76 4.09 3.90 -8.83
CA PHE A 76 3.10 2.84 -8.90
C PHE A 76 2.19 2.85 -7.66
N GLY A 77 1.06 2.16 -7.78
CA GLY A 77 0.28 1.71 -6.64
C GLY A 77 -0.34 0.34 -6.88
N LEU A 78 -0.42 -0.46 -5.83
CA LEU A 78 -1.05 -1.77 -5.80
C LEU A 78 -2.17 -1.73 -4.77
N PHE A 79 -3.36 -2.10 -5.21
CA PHE A 79 -4.52 -2.25 -4.36
C PHE A 79 -4.64 -3.71 -3.97
N ARG A 80 -4.92 -4.01 -2.72
CA ARG A 80 -5.23 -5.39 -2.31
C ARG A 80 -6.70 -5.46 -1.95
N ALA A 81 -7.40 -6.43 -2.51
CA ALA A 81 -8.84 -6.57 -2.26
C ALA A 81 -9.13 -6.88 -0.79
N LEU A 82 -10.18 -6.24 -0.29
CA LEU A 82 -10.82 -6.50 0.99
C LEU A 82 -12.28 -6.83 0.73
N GLU A 83 -12.93 -7.50 1.67
CA GLU A 83 -14.38 -7.69 1.61
C GLU A 83 -15.10 -6.33 1.61
N GLY A 84 -15.67 -5.94 0.46
CA GLY A 84 -16.35 -4.65 0.29
C GLY A 84 -15.48 -3.49 -0.22
N GLY A 85 -14.22 -3.71 -0.60
CA GLY A 85 -13.38 -2.69 -1.23
C GLY A 85 -11.91 -3.05 -1.36
N TYR A 86 -11.04 -2.08 -1.16
CA TYR A 86 -9.59 -2.25 -1.28
C TYR A 86 -8.82 -1.58 -0.14
N GLU A 87 -7.64 -2.10 0.15
CA GLU A 87 -6.57 -1.32 0.76
C GLU A 87 -5.60 -0.82 -0.31
N LEU A 88 -5.05 0.38 -0.11
CA LEU A 88 -3.84 0.77 -0.83
C LEU A 88 -2.67 0.05 -0.15
N TRP A 89 -2.21 -1.04 -0.77
CA TRP A 89 -1.26 -1.94 -0.16
C TRP A 89 0.17 -1.46 -0.31
N LEU A 90 0.59 -1.13 -1.53
CA LEU A 90 1.93 -0.65 -1.83
C LEU A 90 1.82 0.54 -2.77
N ALA A 91 2.46 1.65 -2.43
CA ALA A 91 2.55 2.80 -3.32
C ALA A 91 3.94 3.41 -3.19
N GLY A 92 4.55 3.76 -4.31
CA GLY A 92 5.92 4.26 -4.33
C GLY A 92 6.17 5.20 -5.50
N LEU A 93 7.02 6.19 -5.24
CA LEU A 93 7.64 7.06 -6.23
C LEU A 93 9.13 6.81 -6.27
N GLU A 94 9.71 6.96 -7.46
CA GLU A 94 11.14 7.04 -7.68
C GLU A 94 11.75 8.15 -6.81
N PHE A 95 12.90 7.85 -6.21
CA PHE A 95 13.53 8.71 -5.21
C PHE A 95 13.80 10.13 -5.74
N GLY A 96 14.35 10.25 -6.96
CA GLY A 96 14.66 11.53 -7.59
C GLY A 96 13.44 12.40 -7.92
N ARG A 97 12.22 11.85 -7.79
CA ARG A 97 10.95 12.53 -8.03
C ARG A 97 10.15 12.75 -6.74
N ARG A 98 10.74 12.51 -5.57
CA ARG A 98 10.10 12.81 -4.28
C ARG A 98 10.32 14.27 -3.91
N GLY A 99 9.23 14.98 -3.62
CA GLY A 99 9.22 16.44 -3.51
C GLY A 99 8.51 17.07 -4.70
N GLY A 100 8.22 18.38 -4.65
CA GLY A 100 7.64 19.10 -5.79
C GLY A 100 6.17 18.79 -6.14
N GLY A 101 5.43 18.08 -5.28
CA GLY A 101 4.00 17.81 -5.47
C GLY A 101 3.65 16.42 -6.03
N TYR A 102 4.62 15.67 -6.57
CA TYR A 102 4.39 14.36 -7.19
C TYR A 102 3.74 13.32 -6.25
N GLY A 103 4.00 13.40 -4.94
CA GLY A 103 3.32 12.53 -3.97
C GLY A 103 1.80 12.75 -3.93
N ARG A 104 1.36 14.00 -4.06
CA ARG A 104 -0.05 14.35 -4.15
C ARG A 104 -0.63 13.94 -5.50
N GLU A 105 0.11 14.15 -6.59
CA GLU A 105 -0.32 13.74 -7.93
C GLU A 105 -0.47 12.22 -8.05
N LEU A 106 0.47 11.45 -7.49
CA LEU A 106 0.36 10.00 -7.42
C LEU A 106 -0.92 9.59 -6.68
N LEU A 107 -1.16 10.14 -5.49
CA LEU A 107 -2.37 9.80 -4.71
C LEU A 107 -3.65 10.22 -5.44
N ASN A 108 -3.66 11.38 -6.11
CA ASN A 108 -4.77 11.79 -6.97
C ASN A 108 -5.04 10.75 -8.06
N ALA A 109 -4.00 10.34 -8.79
CA ALA A 109 -4.09 9.36 -9.86
C ALA A 109 -4.57 8.00 -9.34
N LEU A 110 -4.02 7.54 -8.21
CA LEU A 110 -4.42 6.29 -7.57
C LEU A 110 -5.88 6.31 -7.16
N PHE A 111 -6.34 7.34 -6.44
CA PHE A 111 -7.71 7.42 -5.96
C PHE A 111 -8.73 7.74 -7.07
N ALA A 112 -8.29 8.20 -8.24
CA ALA A 112 -9.14 8.35 -9.43
C ALA A 112 -9.45 7.01 -10.11
N THR A 113 -8.64 5.96 -9.90
CA THR A 113 -8.90 4.63 -10.47
C THR A 113 -10.15 3.96 -9.87
N PRO A 114 -10.79 3.01 -10.59
CA PRO A 114 -11.90 2.24 -10.01
C PRO A 114 -11.60 1.57 -8.64
N PRO A 115 -10.45 0.88 -8.43
CA PRO A 115 -10.10 0.36 -7.10
C PRO A 115 -9.78 1.48 -6.10
N GLY A 116 -9.16 2.58 -6.57
CA GLY A 116 -8.87 3.77 -5.76
C GLY A 116 -10.12 4.40 -5.13
N LYS A 117 -11.20 4.53 -5.91
CA LYS A 117 -12.49 5.07 -5.43
C LYS A 117 -13.10 4.23 -4.31
N LYS A 118 -12.81 2.92 -4.30
CA LYS A 118 -13.24 1.94 -3.28
C LYS A 118 -12.12 1.58 -2.29
N THR A 119 -11.10 2.42 -2.18
CA THR A 119 -10.03 2.23 -1.19
C THR A 119 -10.49 2.77 0.16
N TRP A 120 -10.54 1.88 1.15
CA TRP A 120 -11.02 2.19 2.50
C TRP A 120 -9.93 2.22 3.55
N VAL A 121 -8.83 1.50 3.31
CA VAL A 121 -7.76 1.33 4.30
C VAL A 121 -6.41 1.70 3.68
N VAL A 122 -5.59 2.40 4.45
CA VAL A 122 -4.16 2.62 4.15
C VAL A 122 -3.36 2.29 5.39
N ARG A 123 -2.22 1.62 5.22
CA ARG A 123 -1.29 1.30 6.31
C ARG A 123 0.08 1.83 5.96
N ILE A 124 0.75 2.44 6.95
CA ILE A 124 2.12 2.92 6.80
C ILE A 124 2.97 2.32 7.93
N PRO A 125 4.24 1.98 7.69
CA PRO A 125 5.12 1.57 8.78
C PRO A 125 5.34 2.70 9.79
N ARG A 126 5.31 2.39 11.09
CA ARG A 126 5.52 3.36 12.17
C ARG A 126 6.89 4.03 12.12
N GLY A 127 7.89 3.31 11.65
CA GLY A 127 9.27 3.80 11.47
C GLY A 127 9.55 4.44 10.11
N SER A 128 8.53 4.67 9.26
CA SER A 128 8.75 5.32 7.97
C SER A 128 9.20 6.75 8.16
N ARG A 129 10.34 7.11 7.55
CA ARG A 129 10.85 8.49 7.55
C ARG A 129 9.88 9.50 6.91
N TYR A 130 8.93 9.01 6.10
CA TYR A 130 7.92 9.84 5.42
C TYR A 130 6.54 9.78 6.09
N GLY A 131 6.40 9.08 7.22
CA GLY A 131 5.11 8.79 7.83
C GLY A 131 4.27 10.04 8.11
N ALA A 132 4.88 11.10 8.64
CA ALA A 132 4.20 12.38 8.91
C ALA A 132 3.68 13.07 7.62
N MET A 133 4.49 13.07 6.56
CA MET A 133 4.10 13.65 5.28
C MET A 133 2.97 12.85 4.62
N VAL A 134 3.07 11.52 4.61
CA VAL A 134 2.00 10.65 4.08
C VAL A 134 0.71 10.82 4.87
N GLN A 135 0.79 10.87 6.21
CA GLN A 135 -0.36 11.14 7.06
C GLN A 135 -1.03 12.49 6.73
N HIS A 136 -0.25 13.55 6.51
CA HIS A 136 -0.78 14.85 6.09
C HIS A 136 -1.48 14.78 4.72
N LEU A 137 -0.90 14.07 3.76
CA LEU A 137 -1.52 13.86 2.45
C LEU A 137 -2.83 13.06 2.56
N LEU A 138 -2.83 11.96 3.32
CA LEU A 138 -4.00 11.10 3.53
C LEU A 138 -5.20 11.87 4.11
N LYS A 139 -4.96 12.84 5.00
CA LYS A 139 -6.02 13.72 5.52
C LYS A 139 -6.75 14.48 4.41
N SER A 140 -6.05 14.87 3.34
CA SER A 140 -6.67 15.53 2.17
C SER A 140 -7.64 14.62 1.40
N TYR A 141 -7.55 13.30 1.60
CA TYR A 141 -8.41 12.30 0.96
C TYR A 141 -9.44 11.69 1.93
N ALA A 142 -9.68 12.37 3.06
CA ALA A 142 -10.60 11.96 4.12
C ALA A 142 -10.24 10.62 4.76
N PHE A 143 -8.94 10.33 4.91
CA PHE A 143 -8.46 9.23 5.73
C PHE A 143 -8.09 9.74 7.13
N ASP A 144 -8.74 9.16 8.13
CA ASP A 144 -8.46 9.44 9.53
C ASP A 144 -7.60 8.33 10.13
N HIS A 145 -6.79 8.69 11.12
CA HIS A 145 -6.01 7.73 11.89
C HIS A 145 -6.95 6.86 12.73
N ALA A 146 -6.88 5.54 12.54
CA ALA A 146 -7.71 4.56 13.24
C ALA A 146 -6.98 3.89 14.40
N GLY A 147 -5.65 4.01 14.46
CA GLY A 147 -4.80 3.53 15.54
C GLY A 147 -3.50 2.88 15.05
N ASP A 148 -2.70 2.39 15.99
CA ASP A 148 -1.35 1.87 15.76
C ASP A 148 -1.23 0.43 16.26
N THR A 149 -0.43 -0.36 15.55
CA THR A 149 0.07 -1.67 16.02
C THR A 149 1.55 -1.56 16.37
N ALA A 150 2.21 -2.68 16.67
CA ALA A 150 3.67 -2.69 16.89
C ALA A 150 4.46 -2.08 15.71
N HIS A 151 4.01 -2.31 14.47
CA HIS A 151 4.78 -1.95 13.27
C HIS A 151 4.07 -1.02 12.30
N LEU A 152 2.74 -0.90 12.37
CA LEU A 152 1.95 -0.17 11.38
C LEU A 152 1.08 0.92 12.03
N ARG A 153 0.91 2.04 11.35
CA ARG A 153 -0.19 2.98 11.60
C ARG A 153 -1.30 2.72 10.60
N TRP A 154 -2.53 2.67 11.10
CA TRP A 154 -3.72 2.35 10.31
C TRP A 154 -4.54 3.61 10.07
N PHE A 155 -4.99 3.76 8.83
CA PHE A 155 -5.86 4.84 8.41
C PHE A 155 -7.10 4.28 7.74
N VAL A 156 -8.25 4.87 8.04
CA VAL A 156 -9.55 4.47 7.48
C VAL A 156 -10.20 5.68 6.84
N ARG A 157 -10.75 5.51 5.64
CA ARG A 157 -11.50 6.55 4.97
C ARG A 157 -12.81 6.82 5.69
N GLN A 158 -13.17 8.09 5.89
CA GLN A 158 -14.39 8.49 6.59
C GLN A 158 -15.67 7.86 6.02
N SER A 159 -15.72 7.68 4.70
CA SER A 159 -16.85 7.07 4.00
C SER A 159 -16.80 5.54 3.94
N ALA A 160 -15.89 4.89 4.69
CA ALA A 160 -15.77 3.43 4.67
C ALA A 160 -17.04 2.77 5.25
N PRO A 161 -17.48 1.61 4.70
CA PRO A 161 -18.58 0.86 5.29
C PRO A 161 -18.32 0.51 6.76
N THR A 162 -19.39 0.50 7.58
CA THR A 162 -19.29 0.24 9.03
C THR A 162 -18.61 -1.11 9.33
N SER A 163 -18.82 -2.12 8.48
CA SER A 163 -18.16 -3.42 8.58
C SER A 163 -16.64 -3.32 8.46
N ILE A 164 -16.13 -2.52 7.51
CA ILE A 164 -14.69 -2.25 7.35
C ILE A 164 -14.15 -1.51 8.57
N ALA A 165 -14.83 -0.43 9.00
CA ALA A 165 -14.40 0.35 10.15
C ALA A 165 -14.35 -0.48 11.44
N ALA A 166 -15.33 -1.37 11.66
CA ALA A 166 -15.34 -2.30 12.78
C ALA A 166 -14.18 -3.32 12.69
N ARG A 167 -13.93 -3.88 11.50
CA ARG A 167 -12.83 -4.83 11.29
C ARG A 167 -11.47 -4.19 11.54
N VAL A 168 -11.25 -2.95 11.09
CA VAL A 168 -10.00 -2.22 11.37
C VAL A 168 -9.83 -1.96 12.86
N ARG A 169 -10.87 -1.47 13.56
CA ARG A 169 -10.81 -1.25 15.01
C ARG A 169 -10.48 -2.54 15.78
N SER A 170 -11.08 -3.67 15.39
CA SER A 170 -10.79 -4.98 15.98
C SER A 170 -9.34 -5.41 15.71
N ALA A 171 -8.86 -5.29 14.46
CA ALA A 171 -7.49 -5.64 14.10
C ALA A 171 -6.45 -4.80 14.86
N VAL A 172 -6.68 -3.49 14.97
CA VAL A 172 -5.84 -2.58 15.75
C VAL A 172 -5.87 -2.96 17.23
N GLY A 173 -7.04 -3.20 17.81
CA GLY A 173 -7.18 -3.56 19.23
C GLY A 173 -6.50 -4.87 19.60
N LEU A 174 -6.57 -5.90 18.73
CA LEU A 174 -5.90 -7.19 18.93
C LEU A 174 -4.37 -7.11 18.82
N GLN A 175 -3.85 -6.10 18.12
CA GLN A 175 -2.42 -5.94 17.82
C GLN A 175 -1.82 -4.67 18.42
N ALA A 176 -2.56 -4.03 19.34
CA ALA A 176 -2.08 -2.84 20.04
C ALA A 176 -0.82 -3.23 20.83
N PRO A 177 0.25 -2.43 20.76
CA PRO A 177 1.43 -2.68 21.58
C PRO A 177 1.00 -2.68 23.05
N LEU A 178 1.42 -3.71 23.79
CA LEU A 178 1.29 -3.71 25.25
C LEU A 178 2.09 -2.51 25.77
N ASN A 179 1.43 -1.64 26.53
CA ASN A 179 2.02 -0.44 27.12
C ASN A 179 3.22 -0.77 28.01
#